data_AF-A0A8S2UWA1-F1
#
_entry.id   AF-A0A8S2UWA1-F1
#
_cell.length_a   1.000
_cell.length_b   1.000
_cell.length_c   1.000
_cell.angle_alpha   90.00
_cell.angle_beta   90.00
_cell.angle_gamma   90.00
#
_symmetry.space_group_name_H-M   'P 1'
#
loop_
_entity.id
_entity.type
_entity.pdbx_description
1 polymer ?
#
loop_
_entity_poly.entity_id
_entity_poly.type
_entity_poly.pdbx_seq_one_letter_code
_entity_poly.pdbx_strand_id
1 'polypeptide(L)'
;KPYIPFRDSKLTRILKESLGGNARTIIILCCSPASISESQTKSTLKFGQRVNKELTAEEWKRHYEKECEKAARLEKQLSLAEAESEQWDKERTKLHQQIDEQVNRQDI
;
A
#
# COMPACT_ATOMS: atom_id res chain seq x y z
N LYS A 1 3.56 -9.78 -6.05
CA LYS A 1 4.74 -9.13 -5.43
C LYS A 1 5.52 -10.21 -4.67
N PRO A 2 6.85 -10.30 -4.83
CA PRO A 2 7.65 -11.20 -4.01
C PRO A 2 7.48 -10.86 -2.52
N TYR A 3 7.45 -11.87 -1.66
CA TYR A 3 7.36 -11.68 -0.21
C TYR A 3 8.63 -10.98 0.31
N ILE A 4 8.46 -9.89 1.07
CA ILE A 4 9.57 -9.17 1.70
C ILE A 4 9.55 -9.51 3.21
N PRO A 5 10.60 -10.16 3.74
CA PRO A 5 10.60 -10.77 5.07
C PRO A 5 10.83 -9.76 6.22
N PHE A 6 10.02 -8.69 6.30
CA PHE A 6 10.13 -7.73 7.41
C PHE A 6 9.83 -8.36 8.78
N ARG A 7 9.17 -9.52 8.81
CA ARG A 7 8.76 -10.22 10.04
C ARG A 7 9.83 -11.13 10.63
N ASP A 8 10.91 -11.41 9.90
CA ASP A 8 11.96 -12.33 10.33
C ASP A 8 12.74 -11.81 11.54
N SER A 9 12.78 -10.50 11.74
CA SER A 9 13.36 -9.88 12.94
C SER A 9 12.50 -8.74 13.49
N LYS A 10 12.63 -8.49 14.81
CA LYS A 10 12.02 -7.31 15.44
C LYS A 10 12.56 -6.01 14.85
N LEU A 11 13.84 -5.96 14.51
CA LEU A 11 14.49 -4.78 13.91
C LEU A 11 13.89 -4.43 12.55
N THR A 12 13.78 -5.39 11.64
CA THR A 12 13.18 -5.19 10.30
C THR A 12 11.69 -4.90 10.37
N ARG A 13 11.00 -5.33 11.43
CA ARG A 13 9.60 -4.98 11.67
C ARG A 13 9.42 -3.53 12.08
N ILE A 14 10.31 -3.01 12.92
CA ILE A 14 10.34 -1.59 13.31
C ILE A 14 10.74 -0.73 12.10
N LEU A 15 11.73 -1.16 11.34
CA LEU A 15 12.24 -0.43 10.16
C LEU A 15 11.41 -0.63 8.88
N LYS A 16 10.25 -1.30 8.96
CA LYS A 16 9.40 -1.59 7.79
C LYS A 16 9.07 -0.31 7.02
N GLU A 17 8.71 0.75 7.74
CA GLU A 17 8.35 2.02 7.13
C GLU A 17 9.54 2.68 6.43
N SER A 18 10.72 2.63 7.06
CA SER A 18 11.94 3.23 6.53
C SER A 18 12.54 2.49 5.33
N LEU A 19 12.40 1.15 5.27
CA LEU A 19 13.05 0.32 4.25
C LEU A 19 12.17 0.00 3.04
N GLY A 20 10.85 0.15 3.16
CA GLY A 20 9.93 -0.13 2.06
C GLY A 20 8.53 0.43 2.22
N GLY A 21 8.32 1.31 3.21
CA GLY A 21 7.09 2.09 3.39
C GLY A 21 7.26 3.52 2.88
N ASN A 22 6.39 4.40 3.35
CA ASN A 22 6.36 5.82 2.99
C ASN A 22 7.18 6.65 3.98
N ALA A 23 8.51 6.56 3.86
CA ALA A 23 9.43 7.40 4.63
C ALA A 23 10.60 7.88 3.77
N ARG A 24 11.05 9.11 4.03
CA ARG A 24 12.34 9.58 3.54
C ARG A 24 13.42 9.06 4.47
N THR A 25 14.22 8.12 3.99
CA THR A 25 15.23 7.43 4.79
C THR A 25 16.62 7.76 4.29
N ILE A 26 17.51 8.12 5.21
CA ILE A 26 18.95 8.28 4.95
C ILE A 26 19.67 7.11 5.61
N ILE A 27 20.57 6.46 4.89
CA ILE A 27 21.44 5.41 5.44
C ILE A 27 22.88 5.90 5.43
N ILE A 28 23.52 5.88 6.59
CA ILE A 28 24.94 6.21 6.74
C ILE A 28 25.73 4.90 6.80
N LEU A 29 26.70 4.75 5.89
CA LEU A 29 27.56 3.57 5.81
C LEU A 29 28.89 3.86 6.47
N CYS A 30 29.12 3.27 7.65
CA CYS A 30 30.38 3.40 8.37
C CYS A 30 31.35 2.29 7.92
N CYS A 31 32.51 2.68 7.41
CA CYS A 31 33.54 1.75 6.92
C CYS A 31 34.89 2.05 7.56
N SER A 32 35.71 1.01 7.77
CA SER A 32 37.08 1.14 8.27
C SER A 32 38.08 1.04 7.11
N PRO A 33 39.13 1.88 7.06
CA PRO A 33 40.17 1.82 6.05
C PRO A 33 41.21 0.72 6.31
N ALA A 34 41.14 0.02 7.45
CA ALA A 34 42.09 -1.03 7.79
C ALA A 34 41.96 -2.25 6.86
N SER A 35 43.09 -2.82 6.45
CA SER A 35 43.14 -3.99 5.56
C SER A 35 42.40 -5.21 6.13
N ILE A 36 42.48 -5.41 7.45
CA ILE A 36 41.74 -6.49 8.14
C ILE A 36 40.21 -6.35 8.00
N SER A 37 39.72 -5.13 7.80
CA SER A 37 38.29 -4.84 7.64
C SER A 37 37.83 -4.85 6.19
N GLU A 38 38.70 -5.11 5.21
CA GLU A 38 38.40 -4.97 3.78
C GLU A 38 37.16 -5.77 3.36
N SER A 39 37.03 -7.02 3.83
CA SER A 39 35.87 -7.89 3.54
C SER A 39 34.55 -7.31 4.06
N GLN A 40 34.56 -6.78 5.28
CA GLN A 40 33.38 -6.18 5.91
C GLN A 40 33.01 -4.86 5.22
N THR A 41 34.00 -4.01 4.96
CA THR A 41 33.84 -2.75 4.21
C THR A 41 33.24 -3.01 2.82
N LYS A 42 33.74 -4.00 2.07
CA LYS A 42 33.16 -4.40 0.77
C LYS A 42 31.70 -4.82 0.90
N SER A 43 31.35 -5.56 1.95
CA SER A 43 29.97 -6.02 2.20
C SER A 43 29.03 -4.85 2.51
N THR A 44 29.48 -3.89 3.33
CA THR A 44 28.75 -2.66 3.65
C THR A 44 28.51 -1.79 2.41
N LEU A 45 29.54 -1.61 1.57
CA LEU A 45 29.40 -0.83 0.33
C LEU A 45 28.44 -1.51 -0.66
N LYS A 46 28.51 -2.83 -0.81
CA LYS A 46 27.56 -3.60 -1.63
C LYS A 46 26.13 -3.50 -1.09
N PHE A 47 25.94 -3.41 0.23
CA PHE A 47 24.63 -3.13 0.81
C PHE A 47 24.14 -1.74 0.40
N GLY A 48 24.99 -0.72 0.53
CA GLY A 48 24.70 0.65 0.07
C GLY A 48 24.25 0.72 -1.37
N GLN A 49 24.97 0.07 -2.28
CA GLN A 49 24.64 0.03 -3.71
C GLN A 49 23.27 -0.61 -3.99
N ARG A 50 22.87 -1.61 -3.21
CA ARG A 50 21.54 -2.25 -3.36
C ARG A 50 20.40 -1.36 -2.86
N VAL A 51 20.62 -0.60 -1.79
CA VAL A 51 19.63 0.35 -1.27
C VAL A 51 19.49 1.54 -2.20
N ASN A 52 20.61 2.04 -2.73
CA ASN A 52 20.63 3.18 -3.63
C ASN A 52 20.28 2.81 -5.08
N LYS A 53 19.35 1.88 -5.26
CA LYS A 53 18.80 1.57 -6.58
C LYS A 53 17.80 2.67 -6.93
N GLU A 54 18.33 3.85 -7.23
CA GLU A 54 17.53 4.93 -7.79
C GLU A 54 16.97 4.45 -9.13
N LEU A 55 15.65 4.48 -9.26
CA LEU A 55 15.03 4.51 -10.56
C LEU A 55 15.47 5.81 -11.22
N THR A 56 15.80 5.79 -12.50
CA THR A 56 16.02 7.03 -13.25
C THR A 56 14.75 7.89 -13.22
N ALA A 57 14.85 9.20 -13.47
CA ALA A 57 13.67 10.07 -13.52
C ALA A 57 12.58 9.54 -14.49
N GLU A 58 13.00 8.90 -15.58
CA GLU A 58 12.11 8.24 -16.54
C GLU A 58 11.43 7.01 -15.97
N GLU A 59 12.17 6.18 -15.22
CA GLU A 59 11.62 5.01 -14.55
C GLU A 59 10.67 5.39 -13.40
N TRP A 60 10.96 6.47 -12.68
CA TRP A 60 10.04 7.07 -11.70
C TRP A 60 8.75 7.53 -12.36
N LYS A 61 8.85 8.27 -13.46
CA LYS A 61 7.69 8.74 -14.22
C LYS A 61 6.82 7.57 -14.69
N ARG A 62 7.45 6.55 -15.28
CA ARG A 62 6.75 5.34 -15.75
C ARG A 62 6.10 4.56 -14.60
N HIS A 63 6.74 4.52 -13.43
CA HIS A 63 6.15 3.90 -12.25
C HIS A 63 4.92 4.68 -11.77
N TYR A 64 5.05 6.01 -11.68
CA TYR A 64 3.97 6.90 -11.29
C TYR A 64 2.75 6.79 -12.22
N GLU A 65 2.96 6.84 -13.54
CA GLU A 65 1.89 6.71 -14.54
C GLU A 65 1.10 5.40 -14.37
N LYS A 66 1.80 4.28 -14.14
CA LYS A 66 1.15 2.98 -13.88
C LYS A 66 0.34 2.96 -12.60
N GLU A 67 0.78 3.66 -11.55
CA GLU A 67 0.02 3.74 -10.31
C GLU A 67 -1.21 4.65 -10.48
N CYS A 68 -1.12 5.74 -11.25
CA CYS A 68 -2.27 6.57 -11.62
C CYS A 68 -3.33 5.80 -12.41
N GLU A 69 -2.95 4.99 -13.40
CA GLU A 69 -3.89 4.13 -14.14
C GLU A 69 -4.64 3.15 -13.23
N LYS A 70 -3.93 2.56 -12.26
CA LYS A 70 -4.54 1.66 -11.28
C LYS A 70 -5.50 2.41 -10.35
N ALA A 71 -5.11 3.60 -9.89
CA ALA A 71 -5.95 4.43 -9.04
C ALA A 71 -7.26 4.78 -9.76
N ALA A 72 -7.17 5.29 -11.00
CA ALA A 72 -8.36 5.61 -11.81
C ALA A 72 -9.27 4.40 -12.03
N ARG A 73 -8.69 3.20 -12.26
CA ARG A 73 -9.48 1.96 -12.40
C ARG A 73 -10.21 1.60 -11.10
N LEU A 74 -9.54 1.72 -9.96
CA LEU A 74 -10.12 1.40 -8.65
C LEU A 74 -11.21 2.41 -8.26
N GLU A 75 -10.99 3.69 -8.51
CA GLU A 75 -11.99 4.75 -8.30
C GLU A 75 -13.26 4.48 -9.14
N LYS A 76 -13.11 4.05 -10.40
CA LYS A 76 -14.24 3.65 -11.23
C LYS A 76 -14.99 2.45 -10.64
N GLN A 77 -14.28 1.45 -10.11
CA GLN A 77 -14.91 0.28 -9.48
C GLN A 77 -15.66 0.66 -8.21
N LEU A 78 -15.08 1.53 -7.37
CA LEU A 78 -15.73 2.06 -6.17
C LEU A 78 -17.02 2.80 -6.52
N SER A 79 -16.97 3.71 -7.51
CA SER A 79 -18.15 4.45 -7.95
C SER A 79 -19.30 3.53 -8.40
N LEU A 80 -19.01 2.45 -9.11
CA LEU A 80 -20.03 1.49 -9.54
C LEU A 80 -20.61 0.72 -8.35
N ALA A 81 -19.75 0.25 -7.44
CA ALA A 81 -20.18 -0.49 -6.25
C ALA A 81 -20.98 0.39 -5.27
N GLU A 82 -20.60 1.65 -5.11
CA GLU A 82 -21.33 2.63 -4.28
C GLU A 82 -22.73 2.90 -4.86
N ALA A 83 -22.85 3.05 -6.18
CA ALA A 83 -24.15 3.21 -6.84
C ALA A 83 -25.05 1.99 -6.67
N GLU A 84 -24.49 0.77 -6.75
CA GLU A 84 -25.23 -0.46 -6.49
C GLU A 84 -25.71 -0.53 -5.04
N SER A 85 -24.84 -0.21 -4.06
CA SER A 85 -25.22 -0.18 -2.65
C SER A 85 -26.36 0.81 -2.38
N GLU A 86 -26.32 1.99 -3.01
CA GLU A 86 -27.37 3.00 -2.87
C GLU A 86 -28.72 2.54 -3.42
N GLN A 87 -28.72 1.72 -4.49
CA GLN A 87 -29.93 1.12 -5.04
C GLN A 87 -30.54 0.12 -4.06
N TRP A 88 -29.73 -0.79 -3.52
CA TRP A 88 -30.18 -1.76 -2.53
C TRP A 88 -30.74 -1.08 -1.28
N ASP A 89 -30.12 0.00 -0.80
CA ASP A 89 -30.62 0.74 0.37
C ASP A 89 -31.97 1.42 0.09
N LYS A 90 -32.18 1.96 -1.12
CA LYS A 90 -33.47 2.51 -1.55
C LYS A 90 -34.54 1.43 -1.63
N GLU A 91 -34.23 0.25 -2.17
CA GLU A 91 -35.16 -0.87 -2.25
C GLU A 91 -35.53 -1.40 -0.86
N ARG A 92 -34.55 -1.57 0.04
CA ARG A 92 -34.78 -1.97 1.43
C ARG A 92 -35.68 -1.00 2.18
N THR A 93 -35.51 0.30 1.97
CA THR A 93 -36.34 1.34 2.60
C THR A 93 -37.79 1.26 2.11
N LYS A 94 -37.99 1.06 0.80
CA LYS A 94 -39.35 0.87 0.24
C LYS A 94 -40.02 -0.38 0.78
N LEU A 95 -39.29 -1.50 0.88
CA LEU A 95 -39.80 -2.75 1.45
C LEU A 95 -40.20 -2.57 2.91
N HIS A 96 -39.39 -1.85 3.72
CA HIS A 96 -39.76 -1.53 5.11
C HIS A 96 -41.06 -0.73 5.17
N GLN A 97 -41.19 0.33 4.37
CA GLN A 97 -42.43 1.12 4.31
C GLN A 97 -43.65 0.27 3.94
N GLN A 98 -43.52 -0.63 2.96
CA GLN A 98 -44.62 -1.53 2.55
C GLN A 98 -45.02 -2.51 3.66
N ILE A 99 -44.04 -3.05 4.39
CA ILE A 99 -44.29 -3.94 5.53
C ILE A 99 -45.00 -3.16 6.65
N ASP A 100 -44.51 -1.97 7.00
CA ASP A 100 -45.11 -1.12 8.04
C ASP A 100 -46.57 -0.77 7.69
N GLU A 101 -46.85 -0.45 6.42
CA GLU A 101 -48.22 -0.20 5.94
C GLU A 101 -49.11 -1.45 5.97
N GLN A 102 -48.57 -2.64 5.71
CA GLN A 102 -49.34 -3.89 5.78
C GLN A 102 -49.68 -4.26 7.21
N VAL A 103 -48.74 -4.10 8.15
CA VAL A 103 -48.99 -4.31 9.58
C VAL A 103 -50.08 -3.37 10.07
N ASN A 104 -49.95 -2.06 9.77
CA ASN A 104 -50.94 -1.07 10.18
C ASN A 104 -52.35 -1.26 9.57
N ARG A 105 -52.47 -2.01 8.45
CA ARG A 105 -53.76 -2.38 7.84
C ARG A 105 -54.41 -3.62 8.46
N GLN A 106 -53.65 -4.46 9.15
CA GLN A 106 -54.18 -5.67 9.81
C GLN A 106 -54.67 -5.39 11.24
N ASP A 107 -54.23 -4.29 11.84
CA ASP A 107 -54.60 -3.85 13.20
C ASP A 107 -55.89 -2.97 13.27
N ILE A 108 -56.69 -2.92 12.18
CA ILE A 108 -58.01 -2.26 12.08
C ILE A 108 -59.07 -3.30 11.72
#